data_AF-A0A1S1PCQ9-F1
#
_entry.id   AF-A0A1S1PCQ9-F1
#
_cell.length_a   1.000
_cell.length_b   1.000
_cell.length_c   1.000
_cell.angle_alpha   90.00
_cell.angle_beta   90.00
_cell.angle_gamma   90.00
#
_symmetry.space_group_name_H-M   'P 1'
#
loop_
_entity.id
_entity.type
_entity.pdbx_description
1 polymer ?
#
loop_
_entity_poly.entity_id
_entity_poly.type
_entity_poly.pdbx_seq_one_letter_code
_entity_poly.pdbx_strand_id
1 'polypeptide(L)'
;MIEIDELDFGRYSPAQLAAVRPNLERLAAITRRNLRLLDGVLGVEVNDSALRRKHELARIELAEARTQIETMRHDLATARAWIEQLQGRLAAIEDDEEDRLYRSVGLAATAHTVVITAARRALLQHHHPDRQPPEKKAAATASFQAVCAAFERIKELRE
;
A
#
# COMPACT_ATOMS: atom_id res chain seq x y z
N MET A 1 -18.66 -21.10 -49.58
CA MET A 1 -18.74 -22.40 -48.89
C MET A 1 -19.17 -23.40 -49.94
N ILE A 2 -18.33 -24.38 -50.29
CA ILE A 2 -18.75 -25.45 -51.22
C ILE A 2 -19.22 -26.58 -50.32
N GLU A 3 -20.54 -26.72 -50.16
CA GLU A 3 -21.17 -27.84 -49.45
C GLU A 3 -21.03 -29.10 -50.31
N ILE A 4 -20.46 -30.17 -49.74
CA ILE A 4 -20.21 -31.45 -50.42
C ILE A 4 -21.48 -32.33 -50.36
N ASP A 5 -22.66 -31.72 -50.48
CA ASP A 5 -23.94 -32.40 -50.29
C ASP A 5 -24.67 -32.76 -51.60
N GLU A 6 -24.05 -32.53 -52.77
CA GLU A 6 -24.62 -32.91 -54.07
C GLU A 6 -23.71 -33.85 -54.87
N LEU A 7 -23.39 -35.02 -54.30
CA LEU A 7 -22.78 -36.11 -55.05
C LEU A 7 -23.85 -37.13 -55.46
N ASP A 8 -24.47 -36.93 -56.62
CA ASP A 8 -25.40 -37.90 -57.23
C ASP A 8 -24.64 -39.03 -57.95
N PHE A 9 -24.58 -40.19 -57.30
CA PHE A 9 -23.95 -41.39 -57.86
C PHE A 9 -24.91 -42.31 -58.62
N GLY A 10 -26.19 -41.94 -58.77
CA GLY A 10 -27.22 -42.79 -59.38
C GLY A 10 -26.99 -43.13 -60.85
N ARG A 11 -26.10 -42.38 -61.54
CA ARG A 11 -25.75 -42.58 -62.96
C ARG A 11 -24.59 -43.57 -63.18
N TYR A 12 -23.97 -44.08 -62.12
CA TYR A 12 -22.81 -44.97 -62.21
C TYR A 12 -23.13 -46.38 -61.72
N SER A 13 -22.65 -47.38 -62.44
CA SER A 13 -22.77 -48.78 -62.00
C SER A 13 -21.87 -49.07 -60.79
N PRO A 14 -22.22 -50.06 -59.94
CA PRO A 14 -21.38 -50.47 -58.81
C PRO A 14 -19.94 -50.83 -59.18
N ALA A 15 -19.72 -51.43 -60.36
CA ALA A 15 -18.39 -51.77 -60.86
C ALA A 15 -17.56 -50.51 -61.22
N GLN A 16 -18.19 -49.48 -61.78
CA GLN A 16 -17.53 -48.21 -62.07
C GLN A 16 -17.16 -47.46 -60.77
N LEU A 17 -18.03 -47.48 -59.77
CA LEU A 17 -17.73 -46.91 -58.45
C LEU A 17 -16.62 -47.67 -57.73
N ALA A 18 -16.60 -49.00 -57.83
CA ALA A 18 -15.54 -49.84 -57.28
C ALA A 18 -14.18 -49.57 -57.95
N ALA A 19 -14.17 -49.32 -59.27
CA ALA A 19 -12.94 -49.00 -60.00
C ALA A 19 -12.32 -47.64 -59.58
N VAL A 20 -13.16 -46.67 -59.19
CA VAL A 20 -12.71 -45.32 -58.81
C VAL A 20 -12.40 -45.19 -57.31
N ARG A 21 -12.92 -46.09 -56.46
CA ARG A 21 -12.71 -46.09 -55.01
C ARG A 21 -11.24 -45.97 -54.57
N PRO A 22 -10.27 -46.72 -55.13
CA PRO A 22 -8.87 -46.59 -54.71
C PRO A 22 -8.28 -45.20 -54.98
N ASN A 23 -8.72 -44.55 -56.06
CA ASN A 23 -8.27 -43.20 -56.40
C ASN A 23 -8.86 -42.16 -55.43
N LEU A 24 -10.11 -42.32 -55.02
CA LEU A 24 -10.75 -41.45 -54.01
C LEU A 24 -10.10 -41.61 -52.63
N GLU A 25 -9.78 -42.83 -52.23
CA GLU A 25 -9.07 -43.09 -50.97
C GLU A 25 -7.68 -42.45 -50.98
N ARG A 26 -6.96 -42.57 -52.10
CA ARG A 26 -5.66 -41.91 -52.29
C ARG A 26 -5.80 -40.40 -52.24
N LEU A 27 -6.81 -39.83 -52.91
CA LEU A 27 -7.06 -38.39 -52.89
C LEU A 27 -7.39 -37.91 -51.47
N ALA A 28 -8.27 -38.61 -50.75
CA ALA A 28 -8.61 -38.28 -49.36
C ALA A 28 -7.38 -38.34 -48.44
N ALA A 29 -6.51 -39.34 -48.63
CA ALA A 29 -5.26 -39.44 -47.88
C ALA A 29 -4.32 -38.26 -48.17
N ILE A 30 -4.18 -37.86 -49.45
CA ILE A 30 -3.38 -36.71 -49.86
C ILE A 30 -3.98 -35.42 -49.30
N THR A 31 -5.29 -35.22 -49.40
CA THR A 31 -5.98 -34.02 -48.88
C THR A 31 -5.82 -33.90 -47.38
N ARG A 32 -6.00 -34.99 -46.61
CA ARG A 32 -5.74 -34.98 -45.15
C ARG A 32 -4.29 -34.64 -44.83
N ARG A 33 -3.34 -35.18 -45.58
CA ARG A 33 -1.92 -34.86 -45.41
C ARG A 33 -1.65 -33.39 -45.72
N ASN A 34 -2.19 -32.86 -46.81
CA ASN A 34 -2.01 -31.48 -47.23
C ASN A 34 -2.64 -30.51 -46.23
N LEU A 35 -3.82 -30.82 -45.69
CA LEU A 35 -4.45 -30.03 -44.63
C LEU A 35 -3.56 -29.95 -43.39
N ARG A 36 -3.01 -31.08 -42.91
CA ARG A 36 -2.06 -31.08 -41.78
C ARG A 36 -0.78 -30.28 -42.07
N LEU A 37 -0.27 -30.35 -43.29
CA LEU A 37 0.89 -29.56 -43.70
C LEU A 37 0.55 -28.07 -43.75
N LEU A 38 -0.65 -27.71 -44.22
CA LEU A 38 -1.14 -26.33 -44.22
C LEU A 38 -1.33 -25.82 -42.81
N ASP A 39 -1.88 -26.61 -41.89
CA ASP A 39 -1.99 -26.24 -40.47
C ASP A 39 -0.62 -25.95 -39.85
N GLY A 40 0.40 -26.74 -40.23
CA GLY A 40 1.80 -26.52 -39.85
C GLY A 40 2.43 -25.27 -40.48
N VAL A 41 2.21 -25.01 -41.78
CA VAL A 41 2.73 -23.83 -42.49
C VAL A 41 2.05 -22.54 -42.04
N LEU A 42 0.75 -22.59 -41.78
CA LEU A 42 -0.03 -21.48 -41.23
C LEU A 42 0.23 -21.28 -39.73
N GLY A 43 1.02 -22.16 -39.12
CA GLY A 43 1.47 -22.06 -37.73
C GLY A 43 0.36 -22.19 -36.69
N VAL A 44 -0.82 -22.72 -37.07
CA VAL A 44 -2.02 -22.70 -36.22
C VAL A 44 -1.81 -23.55 -34.95
N GLU A 45 -1.23 -24.74 -35.06
CA GLU A 45 -0.96 -25.61 -33.90
C GLU A 45 0.16 -25.09 -32.98
N VAL A 46 1.19 -24.46 -33.57
CA VAL A 46 2.32 -23.89 -32.82
C VAL A 46 1.88 -22.61 -32.08
N ASN A 47 1.03 -21.80 -32.71
CA ASN A 47 0.49 -20.59 -32.10
C ASN A 47 -0.47 -20.91 -30.96
N ASP A 48 -1.33 -21.93 -31.08
CA ASP A 48 -2.25 -22.33 -30.01
C ASP A 48 -1.52 -22.86 -28.76
N SER A 49 -0.48 -23.68 -28.95
CA SER A 49 0.30 -24.21 -27.83
C SER A 49 1.15 -23.13 -27.15
N ALA A 50 1.78 -22.24 -27.92
CA ALA A 50 2.52 -21.10 -27.39
C ALA A 50 1.60 -20.11 -26.65
N LEU A 51 0.42 -19.84 -27.20
CA LEU A 51 -0.57 -18.94 -26.58
C LEU A 51 -1.12 -19.54 -25.28
N ARG A 52 -1.44 -20.84 -25.24
CA ARG A 52 -1.82 -21.54 -24.01
C ARG A 52 -0.74 -21.43 -22.94
N ARG A 53 0.53 -21.64 -23.33
CA ARG A 53 1.65 -21.53 -22.39
C ARG A 53 1.82 -20.11 -21.84
N LYS A 54 1.70 -19.09 -22.70
CA LYS A 54 1.73 -17.67 -22.28
C LYS A 54 0.56 -17.33 -21.36
N HIS A 55 -0.64 -17.84 -21.66
CA HIS A 55 -1.81 -17.64 -20.82
C HIS A 55 -1.65 -18.29 -19.44
N GLU A 56 -1.07 -19.49 -19.38
CA GLU A 56 -0.81 -20.16 -18.10
C GLU A 56 0.25 -19.42 -17.27
N LEU A 57 1.33 -18.95 -17.91
CA LEU A 57 2.32 -18.10 -17.26
C LEU A 57 1.69 -16.81 -16.72
N ALA A 58 0.89 -16.12 -17.53
CA ALA A 58 0.19 -14.90 -17.11
C ALA A 58 -0.79 -15.17 -15.95
N ARG A 59 -1.41 -16.34 -15.90
CA ARG A 59 -2.26 -16.75 -14.77
C ARG A 59 -1.48 -16.95 -13.48
N ILE A 60 -0.31 -17.59 -13.57
CA ILE A 60 0.58 -17.80 -12.42
C ILE A 60 1.09 -16.45 -11.92
N GLU A 61 1.59 -15.59 -12.81
CA GLU A 61 2.06 -14.23 -12.49
C GLU A 61 0.94 -13.39 -11.85
N LEU A 62 -0.30 -13.49 -12.36
CA LEU A 62 -1.45 -12.81 -11.76
C LEU A 62 -1.78 -13.34 -10.35
N ALA A 63 -1.66 -14.65 -10.14
CA ALA A 63 -1.88 -15.24 -8.83
C ALA A 63 -0.79 -14.78 -7.83
N GLU A 64 0.48 -14.78 -8.24
CA GLU A 64 1.60 -14.28 -7.45
C GLU A 64 1.48 -12.78 -7.15
N ALA A 65 1.10 -11.96 -8.13
CA ALA A 65 0.86 -10.53 -7.90
C ALA A 65 -0.27 -10.31 -6.90
N ARG A 66 -1.34 -11.11 -6.94
CA ARG A 66 -2.44 -11.03 -5.98
C ARG A 66 -2.01 -11.39 -4.56
N THR A 67 -1.22 -12.45 -4.38
CA THR A 67 -0.72 -12.81 -3.06
C THR A 67 0.22 -11.74 -2.51
N GLN A 68 1.09 -11.16 -3.35
CA GLN A 68 1.94 -10.03 -2.95
C GLN A 68 1.13 -8.81 -2.53
N ILE A 69 0.07 -8.45 -3.28
CA ILE A 69 -0.81 -7.34 -2.92
C ILE A 69 -1.51 -7.59 -1.57
N GLU A 70 -1.99 -8.80 -1.32
CA GLU A 70 -2.58 -9.19 -0.03
C GLU A 70 -1.58 -9.04 1.12
N THR A 71 -0.34 -9.53 0.95
CA THR A 71 0.73 -9.36 1.93
C THR A 71 1.04 -7.90 2.19
N MET A 72 1.24 -7.09 1.14
CA MET A 72 1.53 -5.66 1.29
C MET A 72 0.38 -4.90 1.96
N ARG A 73 -0.88 -5.30 1.73
CA ARG A 73 -2.05 -4.73 2.42
C ARG A 73 -2.02 -5.07 3.91
N HIS A 74 -1.67 -6.30 4.26
CA HIS A 74 -1.53 -6.73 5.65
C HIS A 74 -0.40 -5.97 6.36
N ASP A 75 0.76 -5.84 5.73
CA ASP A 75 1.90 -5.08 6.26
C ASP A 75 1.55 -3.62 6.48
N LEU A 76 0.83 -3.00 5.52
CA LEU A 76 0.37 -1.62 5.62
C LEU A 76 -0.68 -1.43 6.72
N ALA A 77 -1.60 -2.38 6.90
CA ALA A 77 -2.56 -2.35 8.01
C ALA A 77 -1.84 -2.45 9.36
N THR A 78 -0.84 -3.33 9.45
CA THR A 78 0.01 -3.49 10.64
C THR A 78 0.78 -2.21 10.94
N ALA A 79 1.45 -1.63 9.93
CA ALA A 79 2.17 -0.38 10.08
C ALA A 79 1.27 0.78 10.54
N ARG A 80 0.03 0.87 10.01
CA ARG A 80 -0.96 1.87 10.46
C ARG A 80 -1.33 1.68 11.93
N ALA A 81 -1.61 0.45 12.36
CA ALA A 81 -1.92 0.17 13.77
C ALA A 81 -0.74 0.54 14.70
N TRP A 82 0.49 0.27 14.27
CA TRP A 82 1.69 0.68 15.01
C TRP A 82 1.84 2.20 15.08
N ILE A 83 1.57 2.91 13.98
CA ILE A 83 1.58 4.38 13.96
C ILE A 83 0.53 4.94 14.92
N GLU A 84 -0.70 4.44 14.88
CA GLU A 84 -1.76 4.87 15.79
C GLU A 84 -1.38 4.61 17.26
N GLN A 85 -0.81 3.45 17.56
CA GLN A 85 -0.32 3.14 18.90
C GLN A 85 0.80 4.09 19.34
N LEU A 86 1.77 4.37 18.48
CA LEU A 86 2.86 5.30 18.79
C LEU A 86 2.37 6.74 18.95
N GLN A 87 1.42 7.17 18.12
CA GLN A 87 0.77 8.47 18.27
C GLN A 87 -0.01 8.56 19.58
N GLY A 88 -0.73 7.50 19.98
CA GLY A 88 -1.40 7.45 21.28
C GLY A 88 -0.42 7.52 22.45
N ARG A 89 0.72 6.82 22.36
CA ARG A 89 1.78 6.91 23.38
C ARG A 89 2.42 8.30 23.42
N LEU A 90 2.65 8.91 22.26
CA LEU A 90 3.20 10.27 22.19
C LEU A 90 2.23 11.28 22.82
N ALA A 91 0.94 11.18 22.49
CA ALA A 91 -0.10 12.01 23.07
C ALA A 91 -0.17 11.84 24.59
N ALA A 92 -0.06 10.61 25.10
CA ALA A 92 -0.02 10.35 26.54
C ALA A 92 1.19 10.99 27.23
N ILE A 93 2.35 11.02 26.57
CA ILE A 93 3.55 11.71 27.08
C ILE A 93 3.37 13.24 27.00
N GLU A 94 2.76 13.77 25.93
CA GLU A 94 2.52 15.20 25.78
C GLU A 94 1.43 15.75 26.72
N ASP A 95 0.52 14.88 27.16
CA ASP A 95 -0.55 15.14 28.13
C ASP A 95 -0.10 14.94 29.59
N ASP A 96 1.18 14.60 29.81
CA ASP A 96 1.73 14.56 31.16
C ASP A 96 1.74 15.98 31.75
N GLU A 97 0.86 16.18 32.73
CA GLU A 97 0.56 17.46 33.35
C GLU A 97 1.83 18.07 33.97
N GLU A 98 2.73 17.21 34.45
CA GLU A 98 4.05 17.59 34.95
C GLU A 98 4.92 18.21 33.85
N ASP A 99 5.06 17.55 32.70
CA ASP A 99 5.88 18.07 31.57
C ASP A 99 5.31 19.36 31.00
N ARG A 100 3.99 19.56 31.01
CA ARG A 100 3.36 20.84 30.62
C ARG A 100 3.70 21.96 31.59
N LEU A 101 3.67 21.67 32.88
CA LEU A 101 4.02 22.63 33.92
C LEU A 101 5.49 23.07 33.79
N TYR A 102 6.44 22.14 33.62
CA TYR A 102 7.84 22.48 33.39
C TYR A 102 8.05 23.26 32.08
N ARG A 103 7.36 22.89 30.99
CA ARG A 103 7.42 23.63 29.71
C ARG A 103 6.90 25.06 29.82
N SER A 104 5.89 25.33 30.65
CA SER A 104 5.35 26.69 30.84
C SER A 104 6.38 27.70 31.38
N VAL A 105 7.42 27.22 32.05
CA VAL A 105 8.55 28.02 32.57
C VAL A 105 9.85 27.79 31.78
N GLY A 106 9.76 27.14 30.61
CA GLY A 106 10.90 26.89 29.72
C GLY A 106 11.88 25.83 30.24
N LEU A 107 11.41 24.88 31.05
CA LEU A 107 12.21 23.81 31.63
C LEU A 107 11.74 22.43 31.14
N ALA A 108 12.62 21.43 31.25
CA ALA A 108 12.25 20.01 31.15
C ALA A 108 11.97 19.46 32.56
N ALA A 109 11.11 18.44 32.71
CA ALA A 109 10.85 17.82 34.02
C ALA A 109 12.11 17.25 34.68
N THR A 110 13.10 16.85 33.88
CA THR A 110 14.41 16.38 34.33
C THR A 110 15.36 17.49 34.80
N ALA A 111 14.96 18.76 34.79
CA ALA A 111 15.83 19.88 35.15
C ALA A 111 16.34 19.76 36.61
N HIS A 112 17.64 19.93 36.81
CA HIS A 112 18.23 19.88 38.16
C HIS A 112 17.76 21.09 39.00
N THR A 113 17.67 20.93 40.32
CA THR A 113 17.15 21.96 41.25
C THR A 113 17.87 23.33 41.11
N VAL A 114 19.17 23.29 40.77
CA VAL A 114 19.97 24.49 40.50
C VAL A 114 19.48 25.23 39.25
N VAL A 115 19.09 24.51 38.20
CA VAL A 115 18.54 25.10 36.97
C VAL A 115 17.16 25.70 37.22
N ILE A 116 16.32 25.01 37.99
CA ILE A 116 14.98 25.51 38.38
C ILE A 116 15.09 26.81 39.17
N THR A 117 15.99 26.87 40.16
CA THR A 117 16.19 28.08 40.97
C THR A 117 16.78 29.24 40.16
N ALA A 118 17.68 28.94 39.22
CA ALA A 118 18.22 29.94 38.28
C ALA A 118 17.14 30.49 37.33
N ALA A 119 16.33 29.60 36.74
CA ALA A 119 15.22 29.99 35.86
C ALA A 119 14.17 30.81 36.60
N ARG A 120 13.81 30.43 37.84
CA ARG A 120 12.91 31.21 38.69
C ARG A 120 13.41 32.64 38.89
N ARG A 121 14.68 32.81 39.25
CA ARG A 121 15.27 34.14 39.44
C ARG A 121 15.24 34.96 38.14
N ALA A 122 15.65 34.37 37.02
CA ALA A 122 15.69 35.05 35.73
C ALA A 122 14.28 35.50 35.27
N LEU A 123 13.29 34.61 35.33
CA LEU A 123 11.92 34.89 34.88
C LEU A 123 11.21 35.91 35.77
N LEU A 124 11.35 35.80 37.10
CA LEU A 124 10.76 36.79 38.03
C LEU A 124 11.39 38.17 37.85
N GLN A 125 12.69 38.23 37.57
CA GLN A 125 13.37 39.49 37.30
C GLN A 125 12.92 40.11 35.95
N HIS A 126 12.57 39.28 34.96
CA HIS A 126 12.13 39.73 33.64
C HIS A 126 10.67 40.22 33.66
N HIS A 127 9.78 39.50 34.36
CA HIS A 127 8.35 39.83 34.45
C HIS A 127 8.00 40.80 35.59
N HIS A 128 9.00 41.39 36.27
CA HIS A 128 8.74 42.27 37.40
C HIS A 128 7.91 43.51 36.98
N PRO A 129 6.78 43.82 37.65
CA PRO A 129 5.87 44.89 37.25
C PRO A 129 6.49 46.28 37.28
N ASP A 130 7.50 46.51 38.13
CA ASP A 130 8.20 47.80 38.19
C ASP A 130 9.13 48.07 37.00
N ARG A 131 9.46 47.05 36.20
CA ARG A 131 10.29 47.21 34.99
C ARG A 131 9.47 47.51 33.74
N GLN A 132 8.14 47.44 33.84
CA GLN A 132 7.24 47.60 32.71
C GLN A 132 6.59 49.00 32.71
N PRO A 133 6.39 49.58 31.51
CA PRO A 133 5.67 50.84 31.38
C PRO A 133 4.23 50.71 31.93
N PRO A 134 3.62 51.80 32.42
CA PRO A 134 2.33 51.77 33.13
C PRO A 134 1.20 51.10 32.33
N GLU A 135 1.22 51.21 31.01
CA GLU A 135 0.25 50.58 30.10
C GLU A 135 0.30 49.04 30.12
N LYS A 136 1.46 48.45 30.42
CA LYS A 136 1.68 46.99 30.46
C LYS A 136 1.75 46.42 31.88
N LYS A 137 1.64 47.26 32.92
CA LYS A 137 1.77 46.84 34.32
C LYS A 137 0.76 45.77 34.71
N ALA A 138 -0.50 45.90 34.30
CA ALA A 138 -1.53 44.91 34.61
C ALA A 138 -1.21 43.52 34.01
N ALA A 139 -0.80 43.49 32.73
CA ALA A 139 -0.38 42.25 32.06
C ALA A 139 0.89 41.65 32.70
N ALA A 140 1.85 42.50 33.07
CA ALA A 140 3.08 42.07 33.73
C ALA A 140 2.83 41.46 35.10
N THR A 141 1.94 42.04 35.91
CA THR A 141 1.53 41.48 37.21
C THR A 141 0.86 40.13 37.04
N ALA A 142 -0.01 39.97 36.04
CA ALA A 142 -0.64 38.68 35.73
C ALA A 142 0.39 37.62 35.31
N SER A 143 1.33 37.97 34.42
CA SER A 143 2.42 37.07 34.03
C SER A 143 3.33 36.71 35.21
N PHE A 144 3.65 37.68 36.07
CA PHE A 144 4.47 37.45 37.26
C PHE A 144 3.79 36.47 38.24
N GLN A 145 2.49 36.64 38.49
CA GLN A 145 1.70 35.73 39.32
C GLN A 145 1.62 34.32 38.71
N ALA A 146 1.41 34.21 37.40
CA ALA A 146 1.39 32.93 36.70
C ALA A 146 2.73 32.17 36.82
N VAL A 147 3.85 32.86 36.63
CA VAL A 147 5.19 32.28 36.79
C VAL A 147 5.45 31.84 38.24
N CYS A 148 5.07 32.66 39.23
CA CYS A 148 5.17 32.30 40.65
C CYS A 148 4.37 31.02 40.96
N ALA A 149 3.11 30.96 40.53
CA ALA A 149 2.24 29.81 40.75
C ALA A 149 2.82 28.54 40.11
N ALA A 150 3.36 28.64 38.89
CA ALA A 150 4.00 27.51 38.21
C ALA A 150 5.21 26.96 39.00
N PHE A 151 6.08 27.84 39.53
CA PHE A 151 7.24 27.41 40.32
C PHE A 151 6.89 26.84 41.69
N GLU A 152 5.81 27.31 42.34
CA GLU A 152 5.32 26.69 43.58
C GLU A 152 4.76 25.29 43.30
N ARG A 153 4.01 25.12 42.21
CA ARG A 153 3.51 23.81 41.78
C ARG A 153 4.63 22.82 41.45
N ILE A 154 5.70 23.29 40.79
CA ILE A 154 6.93 22.50 40.52
C ILE A 154 7.63 22.10 41.81
N LYS A 155 7.59 22.95 42.83
CA LYS A 155 8.16 22.67 44.14
C LYS A 155 7.35 21.59 44.87
N GLU A 156 6.02 21.69 44.84
CA GLU A 156 5.09 20.70 45.43
C GLU A 156 5.27 19.30 44.83
N LEU A 157 5.53 19.18 43.52
CA LEU A 157 5.75 17.87 42.87
C LEU A 157 7.08 17.19 43.25
N ARG A 158 8.02 17.91 43.88
CA ARG A 158 9.35 17.41 44.23
C ARG A 158 9.58 17.20 45.73
N GLU A 159 8.64 17.65 46.56
CA GLU A 159 8.63 17.39 48.02
C GLU A 159 7.90 16.07 48.33
#